data_AF-X1C9Y7-F1
#
_entry.id   AF-X1C9Y7-F1
#
_cell.length_a   1.000
_cell.length_b   1.000
_cell.length_c   1.000
_cell.angle_alpha   90.00
_cell.angle_beta   90.00
_cell.angle_gamma   90.00
#
_symmetry.space_group_name_H-M   'P 1'
#
loop_
_entity.id
_entity.type
_entity.pdbx_description
1 polymer ?
#
loop_
_entity_poly.entity_id
_entity_poly.type
_entity_poly.pdbx_seq_one_letter_code
_entity_poly.pdbx_strand_id
1 'polypeptide(L)'
;TGLCDHESDNTESAPAVDMQQELESFLKENTKTQLIELICDLAEKHPEMAEDLIDRKQMISGNIKALVTRLRNQIDDIGEEPGWQSYWAGEGYTPDYSGIRKKLETLLKAGHADDVLTLGRELVTTGIRQVEESNDEGETAMEIADCMPLIVEALDRSSLDDVGKLSWALDAVLEDQFEVCEAFAEYLDRRHPQTAWHTFADRLLGRLKRFKGTRSADNFSRSYERDRLSGWAIHALEQAGREDEIIPLCVAEAKRTGSYDRLVERLVAARRYEDAEQWI
;
A
#
# COMPACT_ATOMS: atom_id res chain seq x y z
N THR A 1 41.16 48.43 -19.99
CA THR A 1 40.28 47.37 -20.51
C THR A 1 40.57 46.09 -19.74
N GLY A 2 39.77 45.60 -18.81
CA GLY A 2 38.51 46.01 -18.21
C GLY A 2 38.33 45.18 -16.92
N LEU A 3 37.64 45.74 -15.94
CA LEU A 3 37.08 45.04 -14.78
C LEU A 3 35.92 44.16 -15.25
N CYS A 4 35.81 42.95 -14.70
CA CYS A 4 34.53 42.25 -14.57
C CYS A 4 34.50 41.57 -13.20
N ASP A 5 33.78 42.21 -12.29
CA ASP A 5 33.20 41.62 -11.09
C ASP A 5 32.25 40.49 -11.52
N HIS A 6 32.32 39.35 -10.84
CA HIS A 6 31.22 38.37 -10.85
C HIS A 6 30.52 38.45 -9.50
N GLU A 7 29.53 39.34 -9.45
CA GLU A 7 28.50 39.34 -8.44
C GLU A 7 27.69 38.04 -8.51
N SER A 8 27.29 37.64 -7.30
CA SER A 8 26.31 36.62 -6.93
C SER A 8 25.13 36.46 -7.89
N ASP A 9 24.74 35.22 -8.13
CA ASP A 9 23.34 34.91 -8.37
C ASP A 9 22.90 33.87 -7.34
N ASN A 10 22.30 34.39 -6.27
CA ASN A 10 21.64 33.64 -5.21
C ASN A 10 20.24 34.23 -5.11
N THR A 11 19.38 33.91 -6.08
CA THR A 11 18.08 34.58 -6.17
C THR A 11 17.00 33.69 -6.78
N GLU A 12 16.63 32.61 -6.09
CA GLU A 12 15.39 31.89 -6.42
C GLU A 12 14.60 31.41 -5.19
N SER A 13 14.79 32.09 -4.04
CA SER A 13 14.06 31.80 -2.79
C SER A 13 13.43 33.04 -2.13
N ALA A 14 13.69 34.25 -2.62
CA ALA A 14 13.27 35.50 -1.97
C ALA A 14 11.76 35.84 -2.04
N PRO A 15 11.02 35.63 -3.16
CA PRO A 15 9.65 36.15 -3.27
C PRO A 15 8.60 35.35 -2.48
N ALA A 16 8.82 34.06 -2.26
CA ALA A 16 7.88 33.23 -1.49
C ALA A 16 7.94 33.52 0.02
N VAL A 17 9.12 33.86 0.54
CA VAL A 17 9.34 34.19 1.95
C VAL A 17 8.72 35.53 2.31
N ASP A 18 8.77 36.51 1.40
CA ASP A 18 8.20 37.85 1.59
C ASP A 18 6.67 37.81 1.66
N MET A 19 6.02 37.09 0.74
CA MET A 19 4.57 36.88 0.75
C MET A 19 4.07 36.18 2.03
N GLN A 20 4.83 35.20 2.54
CA GLN A 20 4.45 34.49 3.76
C GLN A 20 4.53 35.38 5.00
N GLN A 21 5.52 36.29 5.06
CA GLN A 21 5.66 37.26 6.15
C GLN A 21 4.59 38.36 6.11
N GLU A 22 4.22 38.85 4.93
CA GLU A 22 3.10 39.78 4.77
C GLU A 22 1.78 39.14 5.20
N LEU A 23 1.53 37.89 4.79
CA LEU A 23 0.32 37.15 5.17
C LEU A 23 0.26 36.92 6.68
N GLU A 24 1.36 36.53 7.32
CA GLU A 24 1.43 36.40 8.77
C GLU A 24 1.14 37.72 9.50
N SER A 25 1.68 38.83 8.99
CA SER A 25 1.48 40.15 9.59
C SER A 25 0.01 40.57 9.49
N PHE A 26 -0.60 40.39 8.32
CA PHE A 26 -2.03 40.58 8.12
C PHE A 26 -2.86 39.75 9.10
N LEU A 27 -2.59 38.45 9.24
CA LEU A 27 -3.33 37.58 10.15
C LEU A 27 -3.17 37.97 11.63
N LYS A 28 -2.00 38.48 12.04
CA LYS A 28 -1.74 38.94 13.41
C LYS A 28 -2.47 40.25 13.76
N GLU A 29 -2.74 41.09 12.77
CA GLU A 29 -3.50 42.35 12.94
C GLU A 29 -5.02 42.14 13.02
N ASN A 30 -5.51 40.97 12.59
CA ASN A 30 -6.92 40.64 12.62
C ASN A 30 -7.40 40.19 14.01
N THR A 31 -8.62 40.56 14.36
CA THR A 31 -9.28 40.07 15.58
C THR A 31 -9.71 38.62 15.44
N LYS A 32 -9.96 37.94 16.57
CA LYS A 32 -10.45 36.56 16.57
C LYS A 32 -11.72 36.37 15.72
N THR A 33 -12.65 37.32 15.76
CA THR A 33 -13.90 37.24 14.97
C THR A 33 -13.61 37.35 13.48
N GLN A 34 -12.76 38.29 13.07
CA GLN A 34 -12.36 38.46 11.67
C GLN A 34 -11.60 37.24 11.14
N LEU A 35 -10.76 36.62 11.96
CA LEU A 35 -10.08 35.37 11.60
C LEU A 35 -11.07 34.21 11.42
N ILE A 36 -12.11 34.12 12.27
CA ILE A 36 -13.16 33.10 12.12
C ILE A 36 -13.94 33.32 10.83
N GLU A 37 -14.38 34.55 10.55
CA GLU A 37 -15.09 34.89 9.31
C GLU A 37 -14.24 34.58 8.07
N LEU A 38 -12.97 35.00 8.06
CA LEU A 38 -12.05 34.70 6.97
C LEU A 38 -11.88 33.19 6.75
N ILE A 39 -11.72 32.42 7.82
CA ILE A 39 -11.59 30.95 7.73
C ILE A 39 -12.89 30.32 7.20
N CYS A 40 -14.05 30.80 7.64
CA CYS A 40 -15.34 30.33 7.13
C CYS A 40 -15.52 30.65 5.64
N ASP A 41 -15.23 31.88 5.23
CA ASP A 41 -15.30 32.30 3.82
C ASP A 41 -14.35 31.49 2.92
N LEU A 42 -13.15 31.17 3.43
CA LEU A 42 -12.20 30.32 2.72
C LEU A 42 -12.69 28.87 2.65
N ALA A 43 -13.22 28.34 3.75
CA ALA A 43 -13.76 26.98 3.81
C ALA A 43 -15.01 26.80 2.93
N GLU A 44 -15.81 27.84 2.71
CA GLU A 44 -16.93 27.82 1.75
C GLU A 44 -16.43 27.77 0.30
N LYS A 45 -15.33 28.45 0.00
CA LYS A 45 -14.72 28.47 -1.35
C LYS A 45 -13.88 27.22 -1.63
N HIS A 46 -13.38 26.59 -0.58
CA HIS A 46 -12.46 25.44 -0.61
C HIS A 46 -13.00 24.34 0.34
N PRO A 47 -13.95 23.50 -0.12
CA PRO A 47 -14.54 22.44 0.71
C PRO A 47 -13.51 21.51 1.36
N GLU A 48 -12.38 21.26 0.68
CA GLU A 48 -11.24 20.50 1.20
C GLU A 48 -10.67 21.10 2.49
N MET A 49 -10.63 22.44 2.58
CA MET A 49 -10.16 23.14 3.78
C MET A 49 -11.16 22.98 4.94
N ALA A 50 -12.46 23.01 4.64
CA ALA A 50 -13.50 22.78 5.65
C ALA A 50 -13.37 21.38 6.25
N GLU A 51 -13.14 20.38 5.39
CA GLU A 51 -12.92 19.00 5.80
C GLU A 51 -11.70 18.83 6.70
N ASP A 52 -10.57 19.42 6.33
CA ASP A 52 -9.32 19.36 7.09
C ASP A 52 -9.46 20.01 8.47
N LEU A 53 -10.15 21.15 8.56
CA LEU A 53 -10.42 21.83 9.82
C LEU A 53 -11.30 20.98 10.74
N ILE A 54 -12.31 20.29 10.19
CA ILE A 54 -13.16 19.38 10.95
C ILE A 54 -12.36 18.17 11.44
N ASP A 55 -11.51 17.57 10.61
CA ASP A 55 -10.66 16.45 11.02
C ASP A 55 -9.69 16.85 12.12
N ARG A 56 -9.06 18.02 11.96
CA ARG A 56 -8.18 18.57 13.00
C ARG A 56 -8.92 18.80 14.31
N LYS A 57 -10.17 19.26 14.26
CA LYS A 57 -11.03 19.38 15.45
C LYS A 57 -11.32 18.02 16.09
N GLN A 58 -11.60 16.97 15.32
CA GLN A 58 -11.86 15.63 15.86
C GLN A 58 -10.61 15.02 16.50
N MET A 59 -9.42 15.25 15.92
CA MET A 59 -8.17 14.82 16.53
C MET A 59 -7.91 15.53 17.86
N ILE A 60 -8.08 16.86 17.91
CA ILE A 60 -7.88 17.65 19.13
C ILE A 60 -8.88 17.26 20.22
N SER A 61 -10.12 16.92 19.84
CA SER A 61 -11.15 16.48 20.79
C SER A 61 -11.00 15.01 21.23
N GLY A 62 -10.06 14.26 20.64
CA GLY A 62 -9.83 12.84 20.91
C GLY A 62 -10.88 11.91 20.30
N ASN A 63 -11.73 12.40 19.39
CA ASN A 63 -12.78 11.61 18.76
C ASN A 63 -12.27 10.87 17.50
N ILE A 64 -11.25 10.05 17.70
CA ILE A 64 -10.56 9.31 16.63
C ILE A 64 -11.49 8.35 15.89
N LYS A 65 -12.46 7.76 16.59
CA LYS A 65 -13.44 6.86 15.97
C LYS A 65 -14.26 7.53 14.88
N ALA A 66 -14.72 8.77 15.10
CA ALA A 66 -15.47 9.50 14.10
C ALA A 66 -14.60 9.84 12.88
N LEU A 67 -13.33 10.16 13.10
CA LEU A 67 -12.36 10.39 12.03
C LEU A 67 -12.14 9.13 11.20
N VAL A 68 -11.88 7.98 11.84
CA VAL A 68 -11.72 6.68 11.17
C VAL A 68 -12.97 6.30 10.37
N THR A 69 -14.17 6.49 10.94
CA THR A 69 -15.43 6.25 10.20
C THR A 69 -15.55 7.16 8.97
N ARG A 70 -15.17 8.44 9.08
CA ARG A 70 -15.22 9.35 7.93
C ARG A 70 -14.22 8.97 6.85
N LEU A 71 -12.97 8.63 7.21
CA LEU A 71 -11.97 8.18 6.25
C LEU A 71 -12.40 6.90 5.53
N ARG A 72 -13.00 5.94 6.24
CA ARG A 72 -13.56 4.73 5.62
C ARG A 72 -14.58 5.09 4.54
N ASN A 73 -15.55 5.95 4.87
CA ASN A 73 -16.55 6.37 3.89
C ASN A 73 -15.90 7.08 2.70
N GLN A 74 -14.85 7.90 2.91
CA GLN A 74 -14.14 8.55 1.80
C GLN A 74 -13.40 7.55 0.91
N ILE A 75 -12.80 6.50 1.48
CA ILE A 75 -12.19 5.40 0.71
C ILE A 75 -13.26 4.71 -0.13
N ASP A 76 -14.42 4.42 0.45
CA ASP A 76 -15.53 3.80 -0.25
C ASP A 76 -16.04 4.70 -1.38
N ASP A 77 -16.35 5.98 -1.08
CA ASP A 77 -16.87 6.97 -2.03
C ASP A 77 -15.93 7.19 -3.22
N ILE A 78 -14.62 7.39 -2.98
CA ILE A 78 -13.62 7.55 -4.06
C ILE A 78 -13.49 6.27 -4.88
N GLY A 79 -13.62 5.11 -4.22
CA GLY A 79 -13.57 3.80 -4.85
C GLY A 79 -14.80 3.42 -5.68
N GLU A 80 -15.89 4.19 -5.64
CA GLU A 80 -17.11 3.89 -6.39
C GLU A 80 -16.99 4.17 -7.89
N GLU A 81 -16.24 5.20 -8.29
CA GLU A 81 -16.10 5.61 -9.69
C GLU A 81 -14.76 5.09 -10.26
N PRO A 82 -14.77 4.14 -11.22
CA PRO A 82 -13.55 3.66 -11.85
C PRO A 82 -12.85 4.74 -12.67
N GLY A 83 -11.52 4.68 -12.73
CA GLY A 83 -10.73 5.55 -13.61
C GLY A 83 -10.95 5.20 -15.09
N TRP A 84 -10.88 6.21 -15.94
CA TRP A 84 -10.97 6.01 -17.39
C TRP A 84 -10.24 7.10 -18.16
N GLN A 85 -9.72 6.74 -19.33
CA GLN A 85 -9.08 7.69 -20.25
C GLN A 85 -9.68 7.60 -21.66
N SER A 86 -9.91 8.75 -22.28
CA SER A 86 -10.32 8.88 -23.69
C SER A 86 -9.24 9.63 -24.47
N TYR A 87 -8.27 8.87 -24.99
CA TYR A 87 -7.14 9.43 -25.76
C TYR A 87 -7.56 10.19 -27.03
N TRP A 88 -8.75 9.92 -27.56
CA TRP A 88 -9.29 10.63 -28.72
C TRP A 88 -9.86 12.00 -28.36
N ALA A 89 -10.41 12.15 -27.15
CA ALA A 89 -11.00 13.39 -26.66
C ALA A 89 -10.03 14.22 -25.81
N GLY A 90 -8.95 13.61 -25.31
CA GLY A 90 -8.05 14.24 -24.33
C GLY A 90 -8.73 14.45 -22.97
N GLU A 91 -9.72 13.62 -22.66
CA GLU A 91 -10.51 13.66 -21.43
C GLU A 91 -10.29 12.36 -20.65
N GLY A 92 -10.44 12.44 -19.33
CA GLY A 92 -10.36 11.28 -18.47
C GLY A 92 -10.66 11.64 -17.04
N TYR A 93 -10.75 10.62 -16.22
CA TYR A 93 -10.91 10.71 -14.79
C TYR A 93 -9.94 9.75 -14.13
N THR A 94 -9.17 10.28 -13.19
CA THR A 94 -8.33 9.50 -12.30
C THR A 94 -8.76 9.85 -10.87
N PRO A 95 -9.12 8.85 -10.04
CA PRO A 95 -9.50 9.10 -8.66
C PRO A 95 -8.33 9.69 -7.87
N ASP A 96 -8.58 10.72 -7.07
CA ASP A 96 -7.57 11.40 -6.25
C ASP A 96 -7.53 10.83 -4.82
N TYR A 97 -6.49 10.04 -4.53
CA TYR A 97 -6.27 9.45 -3.21
C TYR A 97 -5.37 10.32 -2.30
N SER A 98 -4.88 11.47 -2.77
CA SER A 98 -3.94 12.32 -2.04
C SER A 98 -4.52 12.85 -0.72
N GLY A 99 -5.83 13.12 -0.69
CA GLY A 99 -6.55 13.54 0.52
C GLY A 99 -6.60 12.43 1.57
N ILE A 100 -6.89 11.19 1.16
CA ILE A 100 -6.88 10.01 2.03
C ILE A 100 -5.47 9.81 2.60
N ARG A 101 -4.44 9.84 1.75
CA ARG A 101 -3.03 9.70 2.17
C ARG A 101 -2.64 10.68 3.26
N LYS A 102 -2.94 11.97 3.09
CA LYS A 102 -2.64 13.02 4.10
C LYS A 102 -3.33 12.77 5.44
N LYS A 103 -4.59 12.33 5.41
CA LYS A 103 -5.38 12.05 6.61
C LYS A 103 -4.85 10.80 7.34
N LEU A 104 -4.50 9.74 6.59
CA LEU A 104 -3.82 8.56 7.14
C LEU A 104 -2.47 8.91 7.77
N GLU A 105 -1.68 9.78 7.13
CA GLU A 105 -0.38 10.20 7.64
C GLU A 105 -0.53 10.95 8.98
N THR A 106 -1.58 11.76 9.05
CA THR A 106 -1.90 12.51 10.26
C THR A 106 -2.32 11.57 11.40
N LEU A 107 -3.16 10.56 11.14
CA LEU A 107 -3.49 9.52 12.11
C LEU A 107 -2.24 8.76 12.58
N LEU A 108 -1.36 8.40 11.66
CA LEU A 108 -0.12 7.70 11.98
C LEU A 108 0.80 8.53 12.87
N LYS A 109 0.98 9.82 12.56
CA LYS A 109 1.76 10.77 13.39
C LYS A 109 1.17 10.96 14.79
N ALA A 110 -0.15 10.83 14.92
CA ALA A 110 -0.85 10.86 16.20
C ALA A 110 -0.76 9.53 16.99
N GLY A 111 -0.11 8.50 16.45
CA GLY A 111 0.12 7.21 17.11
C GLY A 111 -0.96 6.16 16.86
N HIS A 112 -1.87 6.38 15.90
CA HIS A 112 -2.99 5.50 15.59
C HIS A 112 -2.64 4.48 14.49
N ALA A 113 -1.51 3.79 14.64
CA ALA A 113 -1.00 2.86 13.62
C ALA A 113 -1.97 1.70 13.30
N ASP A 114 -2.63 1.14 14.32
CA ASP A 114 -3.58 0.03 14.14
C ASP A 114 -4.86 0.46 13.42
N ASP A 115 -5.33 1.70 13.66
CA ASP A 115 -6.46 2.28 12.94
C ASP A 115 -6.09 2.52 11.46
N VAL A 116 -4.87 3.01 11.20
CA VAL A 116 -4.33 3.17 9.83
C VAL A 116 -4.20 1.83 9.12
N LEU A 117 -3.75 0.76 9.80
CA LEU A 117 -3.72 -0.58 9.21
C LEU A 117 -5.11 -1.12 8.87
N THR A 118 -6.11 -0.84 9.70
CA THR A 118 -7.49 -1.24 9.44
C THR A 118 -8.01 -0.56 8.18
N LEU A 119 -7.83 0.76 8.07
CA LEU A 119 -8.19 1.53 6.87
C LEU A 119 -7.34 1.12 5.66
N GLY A 120 -6.07 0.78 5.85
CA GLY A 120 -5.18 0.31 4.79
C GLY A 120 -5.66 -1.02 4.19
N ARG A 121 -6.26 -1.90 4.99
CA ARG A 121 -6.87 -3.14 4.48
C ARG A 121 -8.07 -2.84 3.58
N GLU A 122 -8.93 -1.92 4.01
CA GLU A 122 -10.09 -1.47 3.23
C GLU A 122 -9.64 -0.78 1.94
N LEU A 123 -8.62 0.08 2.00
CA LEU A 123 -8.03 0.74 0.84
C LEU A 123 -7.46 -0.25 -0.17
N VAL A 124 -6.76 -1.30 0.27
CA VAL A 124 -6.24 -2.33 -0.65
C VAL A 124 -7.39 -3.07 -1.34
N THR A 125 -8.41 -3.52 -0.60
CA THR A 125 -9.55 -4.25 -1.18
C THR A 125 -10.35 -3.37 -2.14
N THR A 126 -10.70 -2.14 -1.73
CA THR A 126 -11.44 -1.19 -2.56
C THR A 126 -10.63 -0.77 -3.78
N GLY A 127 -9.34 -0.50 -3.59
CA GLY A 127 -8.44 -0.08 -4.65
C GLY A 127 -8.19 -1.15 -5.71
N ILE A 128 -7.93 -2.39 -5.32
CA ILE A 128 -7.76 -3.51 -6.26
C ILE A 128 -9.02 -3.70 -7.11
N ARG A 129 -10.20 -3.65 -6.48
CA ARG A 129 -11.48 -3.71 -7.20
C ARG A 129 -11.61 -2.55 -8.18
N GLN A 130 -11.29 -1.32 -7.76
CA GLN A 130 -11.39 -0.15 -8.62
C GLN A 130 -10.45 -0.25 -9.83
N VAL A 131 -9.21 -0.74 -9.64
CA VAL A 131 -8.26 -0.98 -10.73
C VAL A 131 -8.81 -2.01 -11.72
N GLU A 132 -9.38 -3.11 -11.23
CA GLU A 132 -10.01 -4.14 -12.10
C GLU A 132 -11.15 -3.57 -12.95
N GLU A 133 -11.90 -2.61 -12.41
CA GLU A 133 -13.03 -1.96 -13.08
C GLU A 133 -12.60 -0.77 -13.97
N SER A 134 -11.37 -0.29 -13.85
CA SER A 134 -10.87 0.91 -14.53
C SER A 134 -10.48 0.61 -15.99
N ASN A 135 -10.65 1.60 -16.85
CA ASN A 135 -10.24 1.56 -18.25
C ASN A 135 -9.29 2.74 -18.54
N ASP A 136 -8.18 2.72 -17.84
CA ASP A 136 -7.06 3.65 -17.97
C ASP A 136 -5.75 2.88 -18.25
N GLU A 137 -4.63 3.57 -18.40
CA GLU A 137 -3.31 2.97 -18.66
C GLU A 137 -2.53 2.68 -17.36
N GLY A 138 -3.25 2.56 -16.23
CA GLY A 138 -2.67 2.28 -14.91
C GLY A 138 -2.58 3.51 -13.99
N GLU A 139 -3.14 4.66 -14.39
CA GLU A 139 -3.18 5.86 -13.56
C GLU A 139 -3.87 5.61 -12.22
N THR A 140 -5.01 4.90 -12.20
CA THR A 140 -5.69 4.53 -10.96
C THR A 140 -4.83 3.64 -10.07
N ALA A 141 -4.11 2.68 -10.65
CA ALA A 141 -3.21 1.80 -9.89
C ALA A 141 -2.08 2.59 -9.23
N MET A 142 -1.49 3.56 -9.94
CA MET A 142 -0.44 4.43 -9.39
C MET A 142 -0.94 5.29 -8.23
N GLU A 143 -2.11 5.94 -8.36
CA GLU A 143 -2.70 6.77 -7.29
C GLU A 143 -2.93 5.97 -5.99
N ILE A 144 -3.41 4.73 -6.13
CA ILE A 144 -3.62 3.84 -4.97
C ILE A 144 -2.27 3.36 -4.42
N ALA A 145 -1.33 2.94 -5.27
CA ALA A 145 -0.01 2.46 -4.87
C ALA A 145 0.76 3.52 -4.06
N ASP A 146 0.57 4.80 -4.38
CA ASP A 146 1.16 5.94 -3.69
C ASP A 146 0.80 6.02 -2.19
N CYS A 147 -0.29 5.38 -1.78
CA CYS A 147 -0.69 5.26 -0.38
C CYS A 147 0.03 4.13 0.37
N MET A 148 0.52 3.11 -0.33
CA MET A 148 1.02 1.87 0.28
C MET A 148 2.26 2.06 1.16
N PRO A 149 3.26 2.90 0.81
CA PRO A 149 4.42 3.14 1.69
C PRO A 149 4.03 3.64 3.08
N LEU A 150 2.97 4.45 3.17
CA LEU A 150 2.45 4.93 4.45
C LEU A 150 1.81 3.81 5.27
N ILE A 151 1.08 2.91 4.61
CA ILE A 151 0.50 1.74 5.29
C ILE A 151 1.59 0.78 5.76
N VAL A 152 2.69 0.64 5.01
CA VAL A 152 3.89 -0.10 5.46
C VAL A 152 4.49 0.55 6.71
N GLU A 153 4.58 1.88 6.77
CA GLU A 153 5.05 2.60 7.98
C GLU A 153 4.11 2.37 9.18
N ALA A 154 2.80 2.30 8.94
CA ALA A 154 1.83 1.91 9.95
C ALA A 154 2.00 0.45 10.39
N LEU A 155 2.30 -0.46 9.47
CA LEU A 155 2.59 -1.86 9.76
C LEU A 155 3.79 -1.99 10.70
N ASP A 156 4.87 -1.25 10.45
CA ASP A 156 6.05 -1.21 11.31
C ASP A 156 5.72 -0.75 12.74
N ARG A 157 4.82 0.24 12.89
CA ARG A 157 4.43 0.83 14.18
C ARG A 157 3.25 0.16 14.86
N SER A 158 2.60 -0.80 14.20
CA SER A 158 1.43 -1.49 14.72
C SER A 158 1.72 -2.36 15.93
N SER A 159 0.65 -2.73 16.64
CA SER A 159 0.69 -3.64 17.79
C SER A 159 0.80 -5.12 17.41
N LEU A 160 0.82 -5.45 16.10
CA LEU A 160 1.00 -6.82 15.62
C LEU A 160 2.37 -7.37 16.03
N ASP A 161 2.42 -8.68 16.30
CA ASP A 161 3.68 -9.40 16.41
C ASP A 161 4.32 -9.58 15.01
N ASP A 162 5.60 -9.96 14.97
CA ASP A 162 6.34 -10.07 13.70
C ASP A 162 5.64 -11.01 12.69
N VAL A 163 5.06 -12.11 13.18
CA VAL A 163 4.32 -13.07 12.35
C VAL A 163 3.00 -12.46 11.85
N GLY A 164 2.33 -11.67 12.69
CA GLY A 164 1.14 -10.88 12.33
C GLY A 164 1.45 -9.89 11.23
N LYS A 165 2.57 -9.17 11.31
CA LYS A 165 3.00 -8.22 10.28
C LYS A 165 3.31 -8.89 8.95
N LEU A 166 4.07 -9.99 8.96
CA LEU A 166 4.33 -10.81 7.76
C LEU A 166 3.03 -11.35 7.14
N SER A 167 2.08 -11.77 7.98
CA SER A 167 0.78 -12.27 7.50
C SER A 167 -0.04 -11.18 6.87
N TRP A 168 -0.09 -9.99 7.48
CA TRP A 168 -0.82 -8.84 6.95
C TRP A 168 -0.26 -8.41 5.59
N ALA A 169 1.07 -8.27 5.47
CA ALA A 169 1.72 -7.88 4.22
C ALA A 169 1.49 -8.92 3.11
N LEU A 170 1.64 -10.21 3.42
CA LEU A 170 1.40 -11.25 2.43
C LEU A 170 -0.06 -11.30 1.99
N ASP A 171 -1.01 -11.12 2.89
CA ASP A 171 -2.43 -11.12 2.53
C ASP A 171 -2.78 -9.96 1.59
N ALA A 172 -2.11 -8.80 1.70
CA ALA A 172 -2.21 -7.73 0.72
C ALA A 172 -1.59 -8.10 -0.64
N VAL A 173 -0.38 -8.66 -0.65
CA VAL A 173 0.29 -9.09 -1.88
C VAL A 173 -0.50 -10.18 -2.61
N LEU A 174 -1.09 -11.14 -1.89
CA LEU A 174 -1.85 -12.24 -2.49
C LEU A 174 -3.21 -11.80 -3.05
N GLU A 175 -3.81 -10.75 -2.49
CA GLU A 175 -5.03 -10.13 -3.01
C GLU A 175 -4.75 -9.35 -4.31
N ASP A 176 -3.57 -8.74 -4.39
CA ASP A 176 -3.16 -7.92 -5.52
C ASP A 176 -2.77 -8.76 -6.75
N GLN A 177 -3.34 -8.36 -7.89
CA GLN A 177 -3.09 -8.89 -9.23
C GLN A 177 -2.61 -7.78 -10.19
N PHE A 178 -2.45 -6.54 -9.71
CA PHE A 178 -2.20 -5.33 -10.50
C PHE A 178 -0.95 -4.57 -10.04
N GLU A 179 -0.11 -5.19 -9.20
CA GLU A 179 1.16 -4.62 -8.70
C GLU A 179 1.00 -3.35 -7.83
N VAL A 180 -0.22 -3.08 -7.35
CA VAL A 180 -0.51 -1.97 -6.42
C VAL A 180 0.20 -2.15 -5.07
N CYS A 181 0.39 -3.39 -4.64
CA CYS A 181 0.92 -3.76 -3.33
C CYS A 181 2.43 -4.05 -3.33
N GLU A 182 3.20 -3.56 -4.31
CA GLU A 182 4.65 -3.77 -4.40
C GLU A 182 5.39 -3.36 -3.10
N ALA A 183 4.98 -2.26 -2.47
CA ALA A 183 5.55 -1.82 -1.18
C ALA A 183 5.45 -2.89 -0.07
N PHE A 184 4.44 -3.76 -0.09
CA PHE A 184 4.32 -4.88 0.85
C PHE A 184 5.15 -6.09 0.42
N ALA A 185 5.38 -6.30 -0.88
CA ALA A 185 6.34 -7.30 -1.34
C ALA A 185 7.76 -6.91 -0.91
N GLU A 186 8.15 -5.65 -1.11
CA GLU A 186 9.41 -5.10 -0.60
C GLU A 186 9.52 -5.21 0.92
N TYR A 187 8.41 -5.00 1.64
CA TYR A 187 8.37 -5.20 3.09
C TYR A 187 8.71 -6.64 3.49
N LEU A 188 8.19 -7.63 2.77
CA LEU A 188 8.46 -9.05 3.02
C LEU A 188 9.93 -9.40 2.76
N ASP A 189 10.59 -8.72 1.81
CA ASP A 189 12.01 -8.90 1.51
C ASP A 189 12.96 -8.22 2.52
N ARG A 190 12.43 -7.39 3.43
CA ARG A 190 13.22 -6.82 4.52
C ARG A 190 13.72 -7.92 5.46
N ARG A 191 14.72 -7.57 6.29
CA ARG A 191 15.19 -8.47 7.35
C ARG A 191 14.14 -8.59 8.45
N HIS A 192 13.63 -9.81 8.64
CA HIS A 192 12.76 -10.20 9.75
C HIS A 192 13.41 -11.29 10.61
N PRO A 193 13.00 -11.46 11.87
CA PRO A 193 13.54 -12.52 12.73
C PRO A 193 13.30 -13.92 12.15
N GLN A 194 14.33 -14.76 12.14
CA GLN A 194 14.22 -16.14 11.65
C GLN A 194 13.12 -16.95 12.38
N THR A 195 12.91 -16.70 13.68
CA THR A 195 11.83 -17.32 14.47
C THR A 195 10.44 -16.92 13.99
N ALA A 196 10.28 -15.69 13.49
CA ALA A 196 9.04 -15.25 12.86
C ALA A 196 8.82 -15.99 11.54
N TRP A 197 9.87 -16.12 10.71
CA TRP A 197 9.82 -16.91 9.48
C TRP A 197 9.49 -18.38 9.69
N HIS A 198 10.04 -19.02 10.74
CA HIS A 198 9.67 -20.39 11.11
C HIS A 198 8.16 -20.54 11.35
N THR A 199 7.61 -19.67 12.21
CA THR A 199 6.19 -19.69 12.58
C THR A 199 5.31 -19.34 11.39
N PHE A 200 5.76 -18.40 10.56
CA PHE A 200 5.07 -17.97 9.36
C PHE A 200 5.02 -19.09 8.30
N ALA A 201 6.14 -19.78 8.06
CA ALA A 201 6.18 -20.94 7.16
C ALA A 201 5.18 -22.03 7.58
N ASP A 202 5.10 -22.36 8.87
CA ASP A 202 4.10 -23.32 9.37
C ASP A 202 2.66 -22.86 9.11
N ARG A 203 2.40 -21.55 9.28
CA ARG A 203 1.09 -20.95 8.95
C ARG A 203 0.78 -21.09 7.46
N LEU A 204 1.74 -20.82 6.56
CA LEU A 204 1.56 -20.94 5.11
C LEU A 204 1.36 -22.39 4.66
N LEU A 205 2.15 -23.33 5.17
CA LEU A 205 1.95 -24.77 4.94
C LEU A 205 0.57 -25.23 5.43
N GLY A 206 0.11 -24.71 6.56
CA GLY A 206 -1.24 -24.92 7.07
C GLY A 206 -2.33 -24.36 6.13
N ARG A 207 -2.13 -23.17 5.57
CA ARG A 207 -3.02 -22.57 4.55
C ARG A 207 -3.08 -23.42 3.29
N LEU A 208 -1.93 -23.87 2.76
CA LEU A 208 -1.85 -24.74 1.59
C LEU A 208 -2.60 -26.06 1.76
N LYS A 209 -2.52 -26.67 2.95
CA LYS A 209 -3.25 -27.91 3.28
C LYS A 209 -4.78 -27.71 3.29
N ARG A 210 -5.25 -26.53 3.69
CA ARG A 210 -6.68 -26.18 3.79
C ARG A 210 -7.21 -25.45 2.56
N PHE A 211 -6.36 -25.14 1.59
CA PHE A 211 -6.72 -24.38 0.41
C PHE A 211 -7.77 -25.14 -0.41
N LYS A 212 -8.91 -24.49 -0.65
CA LYS A 212 -10.03 -25.05 -1.43
C LYS A 212 -10.28 -24.29 -2.74
N GLY A 213 -9.51 -23.23 -3.02
CA GLY A 213 -9.80 -22.26 -4.07
C GLY A 213 -11.12 -21.52 -3.82
N THR A 214 -11.37 -20.44 -4.55
CA THR A 214 -12.69 -19.81 -4.58
C THR A 214 -13.68 -20.73 -5.32
N ARG A 215 -14.91 -20.88 -4.79
CA ARG A 215 -15.90 -21.87 -5.30
C ARG A 215 -16.35 -21.60 -6.75
N SER A 216 -16.23 -20.36 -7.22
CA SER A 216 -16.58 -19.92 -8.58
C SER A 216 -15.39 -19.84 -9.54
N ALA A 217 -14.15 -19.88 -9.05
CA ALA A 217 -12.98 -19.84 -9.92
C ALA A 217 -12.85 -21.11 -10.76
N ASP A 218 -12.42 -20.93 -12.00
CA ASP A 218 -12.02 -22.04 -12.87
C ASP A 218 -10.75 -22.73 -12.33
N ASN A 219 -10.36 -23.83 -12.98
CA ASN A 219 -9.18 -24.59 -12.55
C ASN A 219 -7.87 -23.79 -12.71
N PHE A 220 -7.83 -22.82 -13.62
CA PHE A 220 -6.63 -22.03 -13.89
C PHE A 220 -6.41 -21.03 -12.76
N SER A 221 -7.41 -20.20 -12.43
CA SER A 221 -7.34 -19.24 -11.32
C SER A 221 -7.04 -19.93 -9.99
N ARG A 222 -7.64 -21.10 -9.71
CA ARG A 222 -7.33 -21.88 -8.50
C ARG A 222 -5.88 -22.37 -8.45
N SER A 223 -5.35 -22.80 -9.59
CA SER A 223 -3.96 -23.28 -9.68
C SER A 223 -2.99 -22.12 -9.53
N TYR A 224 -3.30 -20.97 -10.14
CA TYR A 224 -2.53 -19.74 -10.03
C TYR A 224 -2.48 -19.20 -8.58
N GLU A 225 -3.63 -19.04 -7.92
CA GLU A 225 -3.69 -18.62 -6.51
C GLU A 225 -2.91 -19.57 -5.59
N ARG A 226 -3.08 -20.88 -5.79
CA ARG A 226 -2.36 -21.90 -5.02
C ARG A 226 -0.86 -21.82 -5.27
N ASP A 227 -0.46 -21.59 -6.52
CA ASP A 227 0.94 -21.53 -6.88
C ASP A 227 1.64 -20.31 -6.25
N ARG A 228 1.00 -19.13 -6.31
CA ARG A 228 1.49 -17.92 -5.61
C ARG A 228 1.69 -18.19 -4.11
N LEU A 229 0.69 -18.78 -3.45
CA LEU A 229 0.79 -19.14 -2.03
C LEU A 229 1.92 -20.14 -1.77
N SER A 230 2.15 -21.10 -2.67
CA SER A 230 3.25 -22.06 -2.55
C SER A 230 4.62 -21.43 -2.77
N GLY A 231 4.74 -20.45 -3.67
CA GLY A 231 5.97 -19.66 -3.84
C GLY A 231 6.35 -18.93 -2.57
N TRP A 232 5.39 -18.26 -1.93
CA TRP A 232 5.61 -17.60 -0.63
C TRP A 232 5.90 -18.57 0.51
N ALA A 233 5.29 -19.76 0.51
CA ALA A 233 5.63 -20.81 1.49
C ALA A 233 7.09 -21.28 1.33
N ILE A 234 7.58 -21.43 0.09
CA ILE A 234 8.97 -21.77 -0.19
C ILE A 234 9.90 -20.65 0.29
N HIS A 235 9.60 -19.40 -0.06
CA HIS A 235 10.39 -18.25 0.40
C HIS A 235 10.46 -18.20 1.94
N ALA A 236 9.34 -18.40 2.64
CA ALA A 236 9.33 -18.44 4.10
C ALA A 236 10.17 -19.59 4.68
N LEU A 237 10.22 -20.75 4.02
CA LEU A 237 11.10 -21.87 4.41
C LEU A 237 12.58 -21.53 4.22
N GLU A 238 12.94 -20.84 3.14
CA GLU A 238 14.31 -20.35 2.90
C GLU A 238 14.75 -19.38 3.98
N GLN A 239 13.92 -18.37 4.28
CA GLN A 239 14.21 -17.39 5.32
C GLN A 239 14.25 -18.01 6.73
N ALA A 240 13.57 -19.15 6.93
CA ALA A 240 13.62 -19.93 8.15
C ALA A 240 14.83 -20.89 8.22
N GLY A 241 15.57 -21.13 7.13
CA GLY A 241 16.62 -22.15 7.09
C GLY A 241 16.08 -23.59 7.17
N ARG A 242 14.95 -23.84 6.50
CA ARG A 242 14.26 -25.15 6.42
C ARG A 242 14.32 -25.71 5.00
N GLU A 243 15.51 -25.70 4.40
CA GLU A 243 15.71 -26.02 2.99
C GLU A 243 15.37 -27.49 2.66
N ASP A 244 15.44 -28.39 3.64
CA ASP A 244 15.10 -29.80 3.50
C ASP A 244 13.61 -30.04 3.19
N GLU A 245 12.74 -29.09 3.55
CA GLU A 245 11.30 -29.16 3.28
C GLU A 245 10.89 -28.62 1.90
N ILE A 246 11.77 -27.87 1.23
CA ILE A 246 11.44 -27.15 -0.03
C ILE A 246 11.19 -28.13 -1.18
N ILE A 247 12.10 -29.06 -1.45
CA ILE A 247 11.94 -30.01 -2.58
C ILE A 247 10.70 -30.91 -2.38
N PRO A 248 10.47 -31.52 -1.20
CA PRO A 248 9.23 -32.25 -0.94
C PRO A 248 7.96 -31.43 -1.21
N LEU A 249 7.95 -30.14 -0.83
CA LEU A 249 6.85 -29.23 -1.12
C LEU A 249 6.70 -29.00 -2.63
N CYS A 250 7.78 -28.69 -3.35
CA CYS A 250 7.75 -28.51 -4.81
C CYS A 250 7.19 -29.75 -5.53
N VAL A 251 7.58 -30.96 -5.13
CA VAL A 251 7.05 -32.21 -5.70
C VAL A 251 5.54 -32.34 -5.45
N ALA A 252 5.07 -32.00 -4.25
CA ALA A 252 3.65 -32.08 -3.90
C ALA A 252 2.81 -31.04 -4.66
N GLU A 253 3.34 -29.83 -4.83
CA GLU A 253 2.64 -28.72 -5.49
C GLU A 253 2.68 -28.82 -7.01
N ALA A 254 3.79 -29.26 -7.63
CA ALA A 254 3.87 -29.44 -9.08
C ALA A 254 2.76 -30.38 -9.62
N LYS A 255 2.46 -31.46 -8.89
CA LYS A 255 1.35 -32.38 -9.22
C LYS A 255 -0.05 -31.74 -9.13
N ARG A 256 -0.19 -30.65 -8.35
CA ARG A 256 -1.46 -29.98 -8.08
C ARG A 256 -1.68 -28.74 -8.94
N THR A 257 -0.63 -27.95 -9.17
CA THR A 257 -0.69 -26.67 -9.88
C THR A 257 -0.13 -26.74 -11.29
N GLY A 258 0.66 -27.76 -11.61
CA GLY A 258 1.40 -27.85 -12.87
C GLY A 258 2.72 -27.08 -12.89
N SER A 259 3.17 -26.54 -11.75
CA SER A 259 4.39 -25.72 -11.64
C SER A 259 5.67 -26.57 -11.62
N TYR A 260 5.91 -27.32 -12.71
CA TYR A 260 7.07 -28.21 -12.85
C TYR A 260 8.39 -27.46 -12.99
N ASP A 261 8.39 -26.29 -13.65
CA ASP A 261 9.60 -25.47 -13.86
C ASP A 261 10.28 -25.15 -12.52
N ARG A 262 9.51 -24.69 -11.53
CA ARG A 262 10.01 -24.42 -10.18
C ARG A 262 10.59 -25.68 -9.53
N LEU A 263 10.00 -26.86 -9.73
CA LEU A 263 10.54 -28.10 -9.19
C LEU A 263 11.88 -28.45 -9.85
N VAL A 264 11.94 -28.38 -11.17
CA VAL A 264 13.15 -28.68 -11.96
C VAL A 264 14.28 -27.74 -11.56
N GLU A 265 14.03 -26.42 -11.48
CA GLU A 265 15.02 -25.43 -11.03
C GLU A 265 15.59 -25.76 -9.65
N ARG A 266 14.74 -26.13 -8.69
CA ARG A 266 15.17 -26.49 -7.33
C ARG A 266 15.97 -27.80 -7.29
N LEU A 267 15.60 -28.80 -8.09
CA LEU A 267 16.35 -30.05 -8.21
C LEU A 267 17.73 -29.81 -8.84
N VAL A 268 17.81 -28.99 -9.89
CA VAL A 268 19.06 -28.58 -10.55
C VAL A 268 19.96 -27.80 -9.59
N ALA A 269 19.42 -26.85 -8.84
CA ALA A 269 20.15 -26.10 -7.82
C ALA A 269 20.72 -27.02 -6.73
N ALA A 270 19.97 -28.07 -6.36
CA ALA A 270 20.42 -29.10 -5.43
C ALA A 270 21.33 -30.17 -6.07
N ARG A 271 21.71 -30.01 -7.36
CA ARG A 271 22.52 -30.96 -8.14
C ARG A 271 21.92 -32.37 -8.25
N ARG A 272 20.60 -32.48 -8.17
CA ARG A 272 19.83 -33.72 -8.32
C ARG A 272 19.35 -33.89 -9.76
N TYR A 273 20.29 -33.96 -10.70
CA TYR A 273 20.00 -33.95 -12.14
C TYR A 273 19.14 -35.15 -12.59
N GLU A 274 19.44 -36.35 -12.10
CA GLU A 274 18.68 -37.57 -12.43
C GLU A 274 17.22 -37.48 -11.96
N ASP A 275 16.98 -36.81 -10.82
CA ASP A 275 15.61 -36.58 -10.35
C ASP A 275 14.92 -35.52 -11.21
N ALA A 276 15.64 -34.47 -11.64
CA ALA A 276 15.10 -33.40 -12.48
C ALA A 276 14.62 -33.93 -13.85
N GLU A 277 15.39 -34.83 -14.47
CA GLU A 277 15.01 -35.47 -15.75
C GLU A 277 13.69 -36.24 -15.69
N GLN A 278 13.27 -36.72 -14.52
CA GLN A 278 12.00 -37.44 -14.37
C GLN A 278 10.76 -36.52 -14.42
N TRP A 279 10.95 -35.20 -14.41
CA TRP A 279 9.87 -34.20 -14.39
C TRP A 279 9.78 -33.34 -15.65
N ILE A 280 10.61 -33.63 -16.66
CA ILE A 280 10.63 -33.00 -17.99
C ILE A 280 9.91 -33.92 -18.99
#